data_AF-A0A3D3JRH2-F1
#
_entry.id   AF-A0A3D3JRH2-F1
#
_cell.length_a   1.000
_cell.length_b   1.000
_cell.length_c   1.000
_cell.angle_alpha   90.00
_cell.angle_beta   90.00
_cell.angle_gamma   90.00
#
_symmetry.space_group_name_H-M   'P 1'
#
loop_
_entity.id
_entity.type
_entity.pdbx_description
1 polymer ?
#
loop_
_entity_poly.entity_id
_entity_poly.type
_entity_poly.pdbx_seq_one_letter_code
_entity_poly.pdbx_strand_id
1 'polypeptide(L)'
;MMSRLAIVLIGITLPGFVCSLQADPSDIAKGYKDQPWGVSIETVQKAFPDSNLETAPKGSATLTVKGQPPAVQSMYVFMMDQLCFVHVTLELPMRPEGGQDPHGKKIVEEMIKEKYYPDEDARKLLADANISVHVTSRRNGTVVVMYENIGLFRAAQAAQRLAEQERNEKRRAEEGPKRQQALQDAGVPDLL
;
A
#
# COMPACT_ATOMS: atom_id res chain seq x y z
N MET A 1 -29.96 55.49 -11.69
CA MET A 1 -28.53 55.20 -11.97
C MET A 1 -27.83 55.25 -10.62
N MET A 2 -27.29 54.19 -10.02
CA MET A 2 -26.55 53.07 -10.56
C MET A 2 -26.92 51.77 -9.82
N SER A 3 -27.15 50.69 -10.60
CA SER A 3 -27.24 49.32 -10.10
C SER A 3 -25.90 48.89 -9.51
N ARG A 4 -25.89 48.42 -8.27
CA ARG A 4 -24.78 47.64 -7.72
C ARG A 4 -25.05 46.17 -8.04
N LEU A 5 -24.31 45.67 -9.04
CA LEU A 5 -24.28 44.27 -9.42
C LEU A 5 -23.61 43.49 -8.27
N ALA A 6 -24.41 42.79 -7.46
CA ALA A 6 -23.88 41.81 -6.52
C ALA A 6 -23.55 40.54 -7.30
N ILE A 7 -22.26 40.24 -7.44
CA ILE A 7 -21.80 38.95 -7.94
C ILE A 7 -22.09 37.93 -6.84
N VAL A 8 -23.21 37.21 -7.00
CA VAL A 8 -23.49 36.00 -6.23
C VAL A 8 -22.57 34.92 -6.79
N LEU A 9 -21.44 34.69 -6.12
CA LEU A 9 -20.66 33.47 -6.29
C LEU A 9 -21.51 32.31 -5.76
N ILE A 10 -22.22 31.65 -6.68
CA ILE A 10 -22.88 30.38 -6.41
C ILE A 10 -21.76 29.35 -6.26
N GLY A 11 -21.31 29.16 -5.03
CA GLY A 11 -20.49 28.02 -4.65
C GLY A 11 -21.30 26.76 -4.96
N ILE A 12 -20.84 25.98 -5.94
CA ILE A 12 -21.38 24.65 -6.22
C ILE A 12 -20.95 23.77 -5.06
N THR A 13 -21.78 23.74 -4.01
CA THR A 13 -21.68 22.78 -2.91
C THR A 13 -22.23 21.46 -3.42
N LEU A 14 -21.35 20.54 -3.82
CA LEU A 14 -21.72 19.14 -3.99
C LEU A 14 -21.99 18.54 -2.59
N PRO A 15 -23.24 18.19 -2.24
CA PRO A 15 -23.54 17.58 -0.96
C PRO A 15 -23.01 16.13 -0.98
N GLY A 16 -21.88 15.91 -0.31
CA GLY A 16 -21.28 14.57 -0.18
C GLY A 16 -19.76 14.51 -0.20
N PHE A 17 -19.06 15.60 -0.55
CA PHE A 17 -17.59 15.64 -0.58
C PHE A 17 -16.95 16.38 0.61
N VAL A 18 -17.71 16.60 1.68
CA VAL A 18 -17.22 17.19 2.94
C VAL A 18 -17.02 16.06 3.96
N CYS A 19 -16.12 15.13 3.66
CA CYS A 19 -15.54 14.22 4.66
C CYS A 19 -14.09 14.63 4.88
N SER A 20 -13.87 15.41 5.94
CA SER A 20 -12.59 15.67 6.63
C SER A 20 -11.32 15.65 5.77
N LEU A 21 -11.02 16.77 5.10
CA LEU A 21 -9.67 17.05 4.61
C LEU A 21 -8.68 17.40 5.74
N GLN A 22 -9.16 17.56 6.99
CA GLN A 22 -8.34 17.59 8.20
C GLN A 22 -8.25 16.17 8.80
N ALA A 23 -7.42 15.30 8.24
CA ALA A 23 -6.86 14.23 9.06
C ALA A 23 -5.46 14.68 9.46
N ASP A 24 -5.12 14.50 10.73
CA ASP A 24 -3.82 14.88 11.26
C ASP A 24 -2.76 13.96 10.62
N PRO A 25 -1.62 14.47 10.12
CA PRO A 25 -0.48 13.63 9.74
C PRO A 25 -0.12 12.57 10.80
N SER A 26 -0.41 12.83 12.08
CA SER A 26 -0.25 11.88 13.18
C SER A 26 -1.13 10.63 13.06
N ASP A 27 -2.24 10.68 12.33
CA ASP A 27 -3.14 9.54 12.14
C ASP A 27 -2.49 8.50 11.21
N ILE A 28 -2.00 8.94 10.05
CA ILE A 28 -1.37 8.02 9.09
C ILE A 28 -0.04 7.45 9.61
N ALA A 29 0.62 8.16 10.53
CA ALA A 29 1.79 7.63 11.25
C ALA A 29 1.48 6.42 12.13
N LYS A 30 0.27 6.36 12.69
CA LYS A 30 -0.16 5.25 13.58
C LYS A 30 -0.73 4.07 12.78
N GLY A 31 -1.38 4.35 11.65
CA GLY A 31 -2.06 3.33 10.85
C GLY A 31 -2.87 3.93 9.71
N TYR A 32 -3.54 3.09 8.93
CA TYR A 32 -4.50 3.54 7.93
C TYR A 32 -5.92 3.36 8.44
N LYS A 33 -6.66 4.47 8.61
CA LYS A 33 -7.95 4.48 9.32
C LYS A 33 -7.78 3.83 10.70
N ASP A 34 -8.67 2.92 11.07
CA ASP A 34 -8.64 2.22 12.36
C ASP A 34 -7.69 1.00 12.38
N GLN A 35 -6.85 0.82 11.36
CA GLN A 35 -5.93 -0.32 11.25
C GLN A 35 -4.48 0.12 11.52
N PRO A 36 -3.90 -0.23 12.68
CA PRO A 36 -2.51 0.09 12.98
C PRO A 36 -1.54 -0.59 12.02
N TRP A 37 -0.40 0.04 11.79
CA TRP A 37 0.69 -0.59 11.05
C TRP A 37 1.22 -1.83 11.79
N GLY A 38 1.60 -2.87 11.06
CA GLY A 38 2.16 -4.11 11.61
C GLY A 38 1.15 -5.07 12.21
N VAL A 39 -0.15 -4.73 12.20
CA VAL A 39 -1.22 -5.61 12.65
C VAL A 39 -1.37 -6.83 11.71
N SER A 40 -1.85 -7.96 12.26
CA SER A 40 -2.00 -9.23 11.53
C SER A 40 -3.15 -9.26 10.54
N ILE A 41 -3.07 -10.18 9.57
CA ILE A 41 -4.13 -10.44 8.59
C ILE A 41 -5.45 -10.73 9.31
N GLU A 42 -5.43 -11.59 10.32
CA GLU A 42 -6.62 -12.01 11.07
C GLU A 42 -7.32 -10.80 11.71
N THR A 43 -6.56 -9.88 12.29
CA THR A 43 -7.11 -8.68 12.92
C THR A 43 -7.80 -7.77 11.90
N VAL A 44 -7.16 -7.51 10.76
CA VAL A 44 -7.76 -6.68 9.70
C VAL A 44 -8.98 -7.38 9.08
N GLN A 45 -8.92 -8.69 8.88
CA GLN A 45 -10.02 -9.46 8.31
C GLN A 45 -11.25 -9.49 9.23
N LYS A 46 -11.07 -9.49 10.56
CA LYS A 46 -12.19 -9.30 11.51
C LYS A 46 -12.90 -7.96 11.34
N ALA A 47 -12.17 -6.90 11.00
CA ALA A 47 -12.75 -5.59 10.71
C ALA A 47 -13.48 -5.54 9.35
N PHE A 48 -13.13 -6.43 8.43
CA PHE A 48 -13.71 -6.50 7.09
C PHE A 48 -14.12 -7.95 6.72
N PRO A 49 -15.21 -8.48 7.30
CA PRO A 49 -15.59 -9.88 7.12
C PRO A 49 -15.91 -10.24 5.65
N ASP A 50 -16.39 -9.28 4.86
CA ASP A 50 -16.71 -9.46 3.43
C ASP A 50 -15.52 -9.25 2.48
N SER A 51 -14.30 -9.19 3.03
CA SER A 51 -13.09 -8.99 2.24
C SER A 51 -12.61 -10.27 1.56
N ASN A 52 -11.88 -10.11 0.46
CA ASN A 52 -11.25 -11.22 -0.25
C ASN A 52 -9.77 -11.32 0.13
N LEU A 53 -9.34 -12.45 0.69
CA LEU A 53 -7.95 -12.71 1.06
C LEU A 53 -7.25 -13.54 -0.03
N GLU A 54 -6.17 -12.99 -0.55
CA GLU A 54 -5.28 -13.66 -1.49
C GLU A 54 -3.90 -13.83 -0.86
N THR A 55 -3.45 -15.08 -0.69
CA THR A 55 -2.11 -15.39 -0.19
C THR A 55 -1.17 -15.68 -1.35
N ALA A 56 0.03 -15.10 -1.29
CA ALA A 56 1.08 -15.32 -2.27
C ALA A 56 2.24 -16.14 -1.68
N PRO A 57 3.06 -16.79 -2.54
CA PRO A 57 4.25 -17.49 -2.10
C PRO A 57 5.18 -16.57 -1.29
N LYS A 58 5.95 -17.17 -0.39
CA LYS A 58 6.90 -16.48 0.50
C LYS A 58 6.26 -15.61 1.59
N GLY A 59 4.99 -15.83 1.93
CA GLY A 59 4.38 -15.25 3.13
C GLY A 59 3.91 -13.81 2.97
N SER A 60 3.61 -13.39 1.74
CA SER A 60 2.84 -12.17 1.50
C SER A 60 1.36 -12.50 1.34
N ALA A 61 0.49 -11.56 1.70
CA ALA A 61 -0.94 -11.68 1.50
C ALA A 61 -1.54 -10.32 1.17
N THR A 62 -2.69 -10.34 0.50
CA THR A 62 -3.45 -9.14 0.18
C THR A 62 -4.90 -9.35 0.58
N LEU A 63 -5.43 -8.45 1.40
CA LEU A 63 -6.84 -8.41 1.75
C LEU A 63 -7.51 -7.28 0.97
N THR A 64 -8.44 -7.62 0.09
CA THR A 64 -9.14 -6.66 -0.77
C THR A 64 -10.52 -6.34 -0.18
N VAL A 65 -10.76 -5.06 0.05
CA VAL A 65 -12.02 -4.51 0.56
C VAL A 65 -12.66 -3.65 -0.53
N LYS A 66 -13.92 -3.93 -0.86
CA LYS A 66 -14.70 -3.09 -1.77
C LYS A 66 -15.08 -1.78 -1.07
N GLY A 67 -15.00 -0.68 -1.80
CA GLY A 67 -15.43 0.63 -1.32
C GLY A 67 -16.53 1.23 -2.20
N GLN A 68 -16.72 2.53 -2.07
CA GLN A 68 -17.67 3.31 -2.85
C GLN A 68 -16.96 4.53 -3.45
N PRO A 69 -17.43 5.07 -4.59
CA PRO A 69 -16.81 6.25 -5.20
C PRO A 69 -16.62 7.40 -4.20
N PRO A 70 -15.48 8.10 -4.23
CA PRO A 70 -14.39 7.90 -5.19
C PRO A 70 -13.47 6.71 -4.85
N ALA A 71 -13.41 6.24 -3.60
CA ALA A 71 -12.52 5.16 -3.16
C ALA A 71 -13.16 3.77 -3.33
N VAL A 72 -13.17 3.27 -4.57
CA VAL A 72 -13.89 2.04 -4.94
C VAL A 72 -13.25 0.74 -4.45
N GLN A 73 -11.98 0.77 -4.05
CA GLN A 73 -11.27 -0.40 -3.53
C GLN A 73 -10.14 0.00 -2.59
N SER A 74 -9.94 -0.78 -1.52
CA SER A 74 -8.74 -0.74 -0.68
C SER A 74 -8.09 -2.12 -0.64
N MET A 75 -6.79 -2.20 -0.84
CA MET A 75 -6.00 -3.42 -0.71
C MET A 75 -5.04 -3.26 0.47
N TYR A 76 -5.21 -4.08 1.50
CA TYR A 76 -4.28 -4.16 2.64
C TYR A 76 -3.25 -5.24 2.32
N VAL A 77 -1.98 -4.87 2.25
CA VAL A 77 -0.91 -5.79 1.85
C VAL A 77 -0.04 -6.11 3.05
N PHE A 78 0.12 -7.40 3.27
CA PHE A 78 0.82 -7.99 4.39
C PHE A 78 2.08 -8.69 3.92
N MET A 79 3.12 -8.61 4.72
CA MET A 79 4.30 -9.46 4.59
C MET A 79 4.65 -10.04 5.94
N MET A 80 4.93 -11.34 5.99
CA MET A 80 5.21 -12.03 7.26
C MET A 80 4.09 -11.79 8.30
N ASP A 81 2.83 -11.79 7.85
CA ASP A 81 1.64 -11.48 8.66
C ASP A 81 1.65 -10.09 9.32
N GLN A 82 2.29 -9.10 8.70
CA GLN A 82 2.31 -7.71 9.17
C GLN A 82 1.80 -6.77 8.09
N LEU A 83 0.83 -5.91 8.42
CA LEU A 83 0.35 -4.86 7.52
C LEU A 83 1.45 -3.85 7.24
N CYS A 84 1.90 -3.78 5.98
CA CYS A 84 2.96 -2.86 5.54
C CYS A 84 2.47 -1.84 4.51
N PHE A 85 1.43 -2.16 3.74
CA PHE A 85 0.89 -1.24 2.74
C PHE A 85 -0.63 -1.18 2.75
N VAL A 86 -1.15 -0.04 2.34
CA VAL A 86 -2.54 0.08 1.89
C VAL A 86 -2.57 0.78 0.54
N HIS A 87 -3.19 0.14 -0.46
CA HIS A 87 -3.48 0.76 -1.75
C HIS A 87 -4.95 1.15 -1.81
N VAL A 88 -5.24 2.39 -2.15
CA VAL A 88 -6.60 2.89 -2.34
C VAL A 88 -6.79 3.25 -3.81
N THR A 89 -7.66 2.51 -4.49
CA THR A 89 -8.02 2.80 -5.88
C THR A 89 -9.15 3.83 -5.90
N LEU A 90 -8.91 4.92 -6.62
CA LEU A 90 -9.82 6.03 -6.81
C LEU A 90 -10.38 6.04 -8.24
N GLU A 91 -11.70 6.11 -8.34
CA GLU A 91 -12.41 6.49 -9.56
C GLU A 91 -12.84 7.94 -9.45
N LEU A 92 -12.08 8.81 -10.11
CA LEU A 92 -12.34 10.24 -10.10
C LEU A 92 -13.43 10.61 -11.13
N PRO A 93 -14.22 11.66 -10.86
CA PRO A 93 -15.12 12.23 -11.87
C PRO A 93 -14.35 12.63 -13.13
N MET A 94 -14.94 12.39 -14.29
CA MET A 94 -14.34 12.71 -15.61
C MET A 94 -13.01 11.99 -15.88
N ARG A 95 -12.71 10.90 -15.16
CA ARG A 95 -11.55 10.06 -15.51
C ARG A 95 -11.66 9.59 -16.97
N PRO A 96 -10.54 9.44 -17.69
CA PRO A 96 -10.57 8.85 -19.01
C PRO A 96 -11.05 7.39 -18.94
N GLU A 97 -11.81 6.95 -19.94
CA GLU A 97 -12.25 5.55 -20.06
C GLU A 97 -11.06 4.61 -20.34
N GLY A 98 -10.01 5.13 -20.98
CA GLY A 98 -8.75 4.43 -21.24
C GLY A 98 -7.55 5.37 -21.24
N GLY A 99 -6.38 4.81 -20.93
CA GLY A 99 -5.15 5.59 -20.71
C GLY A 99 -4.95 6.00 -19.26
N GLN A 100 -3.84 6.67 -18.99
CA GLN A 100 -3.58 7.25 -17.67
C GLN A 100 -4.32 8.56 -17.50
N ASP A 101 -4.65 8.90 -16.25
CA ASP A 101 -5.20 10.17 -15.81
C ASP A 101 -4.12 11.02 -15.09
N PRO A 102 -3.22 11.70 -15.83
CA PRO A 102 -2.19 12.53 -15.22
C PRO A 102 -2.77 13.75 -14.50
N HIS A 103 -3.93 14.26 -14.92
CA HIS A 103 -4.56 15.41 -14.29
C HIS A 103 -5.18 15.03 -12.94
N GLY A 104 -5.98 13.96 -12.91
CA GLY A 104 -6.52 13.39 -11.68
C GLY A 104 -5.42 12.97 -10.71
N LYS A 105 -4.33 12.39 -11.21
CA LYS A 105 -3.13 12.10 -10.40
C LYS A 105 -2.60 13.38 -9.72
N LYS A 106 -2.37 14.45 -10.48
CA LYS A 106 -1.82 15.70 -9.95
C LYS A 106 -2.71 16.32 -8.87
N ILE A 107 -4.04 16.31 -9.09
CA ILE A 107 -5.00 16.79 -8.09
C ILE A 107 -4.87 16.00 -6.79
N VAL A 108 -4.81 14.66 -6.88
CA VAL A 108 -4.67 13.81 -5.71
C VAL A 108 -3.31 14.01 -5.03
N GLU A 109 -2.23 14.20 -5.79
CA GLU A 109 -0.90 14.56 -5.24
C GLU A 109 -0.94 15.87 -4.45
N GLU A 110 -1.61 16.90 -4.97
CA GLU A 110 -1.79 18.19 -4.28
C GLU A 110 -2.60 18.00 -2.99
N MET A 111 -3.70 17.26 -3.02
CA MET A 111 -4.50 16.94 -1.82
C MET A 111 -3.69 16.17 -0.76
N ILE A 112 -2.88 15.19 -1.19
CA ILE A 112 -2.00 14.43 -0.29
C ILE A 112 -0.93 15.34 0.32
N LYS A 113 -0.36 16.25 -0.47
CA LYS A 113 0.62 17.23 0.00
C LYS A 113 0.03 18.16 1.04
N GLU A 114 -1.14 18.73 0.77
CA GLU A 114 -1.84 19.60 1.73
C GLU A 114 -2.21 18.86 3.02
N LYS A 115 -2.64 17.61 2.89
CA LYS A 115 -3.10 16.81 4.04
C LYS A 115 -1.98 16.30 4.93
N TYR A 116 -0.91 15.75 4.34
CA TYR A 116 0.11 14.99 5.07
C TYR A 116 1.48 15.66 5.09
N TYR A 117 1.71 16.65 4.22
CA TYR A 117 2.98 17.37 4.11
C TYR A 117 2.80 18.90 4.15
N PRO A 118 1.95 19.46 5.04
CA PRO A 118 1.70 20.91 5.08
C PRO A 118 2.94 21.71 5.50
N ASP A 119 3.80 21.14 6.34
CA ASP A 119 5.00 21.79 6.90
C ASP A 119 6.14 20.78 7.15
N GLU A 120 7.24 21.25 7.74
CA GLU A 120 8.41 20.41 8.06
C GLU A 120 8.16 19.46 9.24
N ASP A 121 7.31 19.84 10.21
CA ASP A 121 7.03 19.02 11.39
C ASP A 121 6.22 17.78 11.00
N ALA A 122 5.21 17.96 10.14
CA ALA A 122 4.47 16.85 9.55
C ALA A 122 5.37 15.92 8.72
N ARG A 123 6.27 16.49 7.91
CA ARG A 123 7.26 15.72 7.15
C ARG A 123 8.18 14.91 8.06
N LYS A 124 8.68 15.53 9.13
CA LYS A 124 9.53 14.86 10.12
C LYS A 124 8.78 13.75 10.84
N LEU A 125 7.54 13.99 11.25
CA LEU A 125 6.69 13.00 11.90
C LEU A 125 6.52 11.74 11.03
N LEU A 126 6.24 11.91 9.74
CA LEU A 126 6.12 10.78 8.82
C LEU A 126 7.45 10.08 8.57
N ALA A 127 8.54 10.84 8.45
CA ALA A 127 9.88 10.27 8.30
C ALA A 127 10.29 9.43 9.53
N ASP A 128 10.07 9.95 10.74
CA ASP A 128 10.36 9.26 12.02
C ASP A 128 9.51 7.98 12.14
N ALA A 129 8.25 8.01 11.68
CA ALA A 129 7.37 6.84 11.60
C ALA A 129 7.66 5.90 10.42
N ASN A 130 8.63 6.22 9.56
CA ASN A 130 8.95 5.50 8.32
C ASN A 130 7.75 5.37 7.36
N ILE A 131 6.87 6.37 7.33
CA ILE A 131 5.69 6.39 6.46
C ILE A 131 5.97 7.15 5.17
N SER A 132 5.52 6.56 4.06
CA SER A 132 5.51 7.23 2.76
C SER A 132 4.13 7.13 2.11
N VAL A 133 3.77 8.17 1.35
CA VAL A 133 2.52 8.22 0.58
C VAL A 133 2.85 8.55 -0.87
N HIS A 134 2.40 7.70 -1.79
CA HIS A 134 2.66 7.84 -3.22
C HIS A 134 1.36 7.79 -4.02
N VAL A 135 1.31 8.56 -5.11
CA VAL A 135 0.16 8.57 -6.01
C VAL A 135 0.59 8.13 -7.40
N THR A 136 -0.14 7.20 -7.99
CA THR A 136 0.10 6.74 -9.36
C THR A 136 -1.19 6.71 -10.16
N SER A 137 -1.08 6.77 -11.49
CA SER A 137 -2.22 6.62 -12.39
C SER A 137 -2.08 5.34 -13.22
N ARG A 138 -3.16 4.58 -13.29
CA ARG A 138 -3.24 3.33 -14.06
C ARG A 138 -3.80 3.59 -15.45
N ARG A 139 -3.52 2.66 -16.37
CA ARG A 139 -3.95 2.73 -17.78
C ARG A 139 -5.47 2.62 -18.00
N ASN A 140 -6.24 2.35 -16.96
CA ASN A 140 -7.71 2.31 -17.01
C ASN A 140 -8.35 3.60 -16.47
N GLY A 141 -7.59 4.70 -16.42
CA GLY A 141 -8.01 6.00 -15.89
C GLY A 141 -8.10 6.10 -14.38
N THR A 142 -7.91 5.01 -13.62
CA THR A 142 -7.96 5.09 -12.14
C THR A 142 -6.68 5.68 -11.56
N VAL A 143 -6.81 6.34 -10.41
CA VAL A 143 -5.68 6.82 -9.60
C VAL A 143 -5.54 5.91 -8.39
N VAL A 144 -4.32 5.57 -8.00
CA VAL A 144 -4.04 4.77 -6.80
C VAL A 144 -3.18 5.57 -5.85
N VAL A 145 -3.63 5.66 -4.59
CA VAL A 145 -2.84 6.17 -3.48
C VAL A 145 -2.27 4.99 -2.70
N MET A 146 -0.96 4.94 -2.55
CA MET A 146 -0.24 3.93 -1.80
C MET A 146 0.26 4.54 -0.50
N TYR A 147 -0.16 4.00 0.62
CA TYR A 147 0.34 4.30 1.95
C TYR A 147 1.25 3.15 2.39
N GLU A 148 2.48 3.45 2.79
CA GLU A 148 3.49 2.45 3.10
C GLU A 148 4.17 2.75 4.44
N ASN A 149 4.34 1.71 5.27
CA ASN A 149 5.32 1.72 6.35
C ASN A 149 6.60 1.02 5.88
N ILE A 150 7.57 1.83 5.44
CA ILE A 150 8.83 1.38 4.85
C ILE A 150 9.66 0.59 5.88
N GLY A 151 9.58 0.99 7.16
CA GLY A 151 10.32 0.34 8.25
C GLY A 151 9.90 -1.12 8.42
N LEU A 152 8.59 -1.36 8.55
CA LEU A 152 8.03 -2.70 8.63
C LEU A 152 8.28 -3.50 7.36
N PHE A 153 8.10 -2.88 6.19
CA PHE A 153 8.37 -3.54 4.91
C PHE A 153 9.81 -4.05 4.83
N ARG A 154 10.80 -3.22 5.20
CA ARG A 154 12.21 -3.60 5.20
C ARG A 154 12.52 -4.69 6.23
N ALA A 155 11.95 -4.60 7.43
CA ALA A 155 12.12 -5.61 8.47
C ALA A 155 11.55 -6.97 8.04
N ALA A 156 10.34 -6.99 7.48
CA ALA A 156 9.71 -8.20 6.96
C ALA A 156 10.50 -8.79 5.78
N GLN A 157 11.03 -7.97 4.87
CA GLN A 157 11.95 -8.46 3.83
C GLN A 157 13.22 -9.10 4.40
N ALA A 158 13.85 -8.46 5.40
CA ALA A 158 15.06 -9.00 6.01
C ALA A 158 14.79 -10.35 6.68
N ALA A 159 13.69 -10.46 7.44
CA ALA A 159 13.25 -11.71 8.05
C ALA A 159 12.97 -12.80 7.01
N GLN A 160 12.31 -12.45 5.90
CA GLN A 160 12.04 -13.38 4.80
C GLN A 160 13.33 -13.90 4.16
N ARG A 161 14.33 -13.02 3.93
CA ARG A 161 15.63 -13.43 3.37
C ARG A 161 16.39 -14.36 4.30
N LEU A 162 16.42 -14.07 5.60
CA LEU A 162 17.03 -14.95 6.60
C LEU A 162 16.36 -16.32 6.63
N ALA A 163 15.03 -16.36 6.66
CA ALA A 163 14.27 -17.62 6.60
C ALA A 163 14.52 -18.39 5.29
N GLU A 164 14.70 -17.70 4.16
CA GLU A 164 15.05 -18.33 2.88
C GLU A 164 16.48 -18.88 2.88
N GLN A 165 17.44 -18.17 3.49
CA GLN A 165 18.81 -18.64 3.67
C GLN A 165 18.86 -19.90 4.53
N GLU A 166 18.22 -19.89 5.69
CA GLU A 166 18.14 -21.06 6.58
C GLU A 166 17.49 -22.27 5.89
N ARG A 167 16.40 -22.07 5.14
CA ARG A 167 15.77 -23.15 4.35
C ARG A 167 16.71 -23.69 3.29
N ASN A 168 17.44 -22.82 2.59
CA ASN A 168 18.40 -23.23 1.57
C ASN A 168 19.62 -23.93 2.16
N GLU A 169 20.04 -23.59 3.38
CA GLU A 169 21.12 -24.28 4.10
C GLU A 169 20.68 -25.65 4.59
N LYS A 170 19.49 -25.77 5.19
CA LYS A 170 18.91 -27.07 5.55
C LYS A 170 18.76 -27.97 4.34
N ARG A 171 18.20 -27.44 3.24
CA ARG A 171 18.09 -28.18 1.97
C ARG A 171 19.47 -28.64 1.46
N ARG A 172 20.49 -27.76 1.50
CA ARG A 172 21.86 -28.14 1.11
C ARG A 172 22.46 -29.20 2.02
N ALA A 173 22.22 -29.16 3.32
CA ALA A 173 22.71 -30.16 4.26
C ALA A 173 22.02 -31.53 4.08
N GLU A 174 20.72 -31.55 3.75
CA GLU A 174 19.94 -32.77 3.56
C GLU A 174 20.13 -33.40 2.16
N GLU A 175 20.14 -32.57 1.12
CA GLU A 175 20.26 -33.00 -0.28
C GLU A 175 21.70 -33.11 -0.74
N GLY A 176 22.64 -32.40 -0.09
CA GLY A 176 24.06 -32.41 -0.43
C GLY A 176 24.65 -33.82 -0.47
N PRO A 177 24.54 -34.61 0.62
CA PRO A 177 25.03 -35.98 0.64
C PRO A 177 24.34 -36.87 -0.40
N LYS A 178 23.02 -36.73 -0.58
CA LYS A 178 22.27 -37.51 -1.59
C LYS A 178 22.72 -37.18 -3.01
N ARG A 179 22.97 -35.90 -3.29
CA ARG A 179 23.44 -35.42 -4.58
C ARG A 179 24.87 -35.83 -4.84
N GLN A 180 25.73 -35.80 -3.82
CA GLN A 180 27.11 -36.29 -3.89
C GLN A 180 27.14 -37.79 -4.18
N GLN A 181 26.33 -38.59 -3.48
CA GLN A 181 26.19 -40.03 -3.75
C GLN A 181 25.69 -40.29 -5.18
N ALA A 182 24.65 -39.58 -5.63
CA ALA A 182 24.13 -39.75 -7.00
C ALA A 182 25.15 -39.39 -8.09
N LEU A 183 26.02 -38.41 -7.84
CA LEU A 183 27.12 -38.06 -8.76
C LEU A 183 28.19 -39.15 -8.80
N GLN A 184 28.55 -39.73 -7.64
CA GLN A 184 29.47 -40.86 -7.55
C GLN A 184 28.90 -42.09 -8.27
N ASP A 185 27.63 -42.43 -8.02
CA ASP A 185 26.94 -43.56 -8.65
C ASP A 185 26.82 -43.39 -10.18
N ALA A 186 26.73 -42.14 -10.66
CA ALA A 186 26.71 -41.82 -12.08
C ALA A 186 28.10 -41.84 -12.74
N GLY A 187 29.17 -42.17 -11.99
CA GLY A 187 30.54 -42.21 -12.49
C GLY A 187 31.09 -40.83 -12.86
N VAL A 188 30.49 -39.75 -12.35
CA VAL A 188 31.04 -38.40 -12.52
C VAL A 188 32.29 -38.32 -11.65
N PRO A 189 33.49 -38.10 -12.23
CA PRO A 189 34.72 -38.03 -11.45
C PRO A 189 34.65 -36.85 -10.48
N ASP A 190 35.23 -37.04 -9.29
CA ASP A 190 35.36 -35.96 -8.31
C ASP A 190 36.27 -34.89 -8.93
N LEU A 191 35.73 -33.68 -9.14
CA LEU A 191 36.41 -32.55 -9.81
C LEU A 191 36.99 -31.54 -8.80
N LEU A 192 37.18 -31.96 -7.55
CA LEU A 192 37.73 -31.15 -6.46
C LEU A 192 39.11 -31.64 -6.03
#